data_AF-A0A7C6KBV4-F1
#
_entry.id   AF-A0A7C6KBV4-F1
#
_cell.length_a   1.000
_cell.length_b   1.000
_cell.length_c   1.000
_cell.angle_alpha   90.00
_cell.angle_beta   90.00
_cell.angle_gamma   90.00
#
_symmetry.space_group_name_H-M   'P 1'
#
loop_
_entity.id
_entity.type
_entity.pdbx_description
1 polymer ?
#
loop_
_entity_poly.entity_id
_entity_poly.type
_entity_poly.pdbx_seq_one_letter_code
_entity_poly.pdbx_strand_id
1 'polypeptide(L)' 'MLTDSKNTPQAIAKFLLEEGIKDREIFIGENLSYDDERISRYSLKELSKENRQFELNMVVIRKCGNTE' A
#
# COMPACT_ATOMS: atom_id res chain seq x y z
N MET A 1 -3.47 0.63 8.31
CA MET A 1 -2.19 0.52 9.04
C MET A 1 -1.38 1.78 8.76
N LEU A 2 -0.81 2.43 9.78
CA LEU A 2 0.14 3.54 9.56
C LEU A 2 1.53 2.97 9.29
N THR A 3 2.32 3.63 8.46
CA THR A 3 3.69 3.19 8.10
C THR A 3 4.76 4.07 8.74
N ASP A 4 6.00 3.58 8.72
CA ASP A 4 7.19 4.32 9.13
C ASP A 4 8.32 4.15 8.09
N SER A 5 9.51 4.67 8.39
CA SER A 5 10.67 4.64 7.49
C SER A 5 11.22 3.24 7.20
N LYS A 6 10.89 2.24 8.01
CA LYS A 6 11.25 0.82 7.81
C LYS A 6 10.10 0.05 7.15
N ASN A 7 8.88 0.26 7.63
CA ASN A 7 7.67 -0.43 7.18
C ASN A 7 6.93 0.38 6.11
N THR A 8 7.65 0.80 5.08
CA THR A 8 7.08 1.62 3.99
C THR A 8 6.02 0.84 3.20
N PRO A 9 5.10 1.52 2.49
CA PRO A 9 4.16 0.85 1.60
C PRO A 9 4.83 -0.12 0.61
N GLN A 10 6.02 0.24 0.10
CA GLN A 10 6.81 -0.61 -0.79
C GLN A 10 7.38 -1.84 -0.09
N ALA A 11 7.92 -1.68 1.13
CA ALA A 11 8.45 -2.79 1.91
C ALA A 11 7.36 -3.82 2.21
N ILE A 12 6.15 -3.36 2.54
CA ILE A 12 4.98 -4.22 2.76
C ILE A 12 4.61 -4.96 1.48
N ALA A 13 4.54 -4.27 0.34
CA ALA A 13 4.22 -4.90 -0.94
C ALA A 13 5.25 -5.97 -1.33
N LYS A 14 6.54 -5.69 -1.12
CA LYS A 14 7.64 -6.62 -1.39
C LYS A 14 7.55 -7.86 -0.49
N PHE A 15 7.35 -7.66 0.81
CA PHE A 15 7.19 -8.76 1.77
C PHE A 15 6.02 -9.68 1.39
N LEU A 16 4.85 -9.13 1.06
CA LEU A 16 3.69 -9.93 0.65
C LEU A 16 3.98 -10.78 -0.60
N LEU A 17 4.70 -10.22 -1.58
CA LEU A 17 5.10 -10.96 -2.78
C LEU A 17 6.10 -12.07 -2.48
N GLU A 18 7.07 -11.83 -1.58
CA GLU A 18 8.06 -12.81 -1.12
C GLU A 18 7.39 -13.99 -0.40
N GLU A 19 6.35 -13.72 0.39
CA GLU A 19 5.50 -14.73 1.03
C GLU A 19 4.52 -15.42 0.06
N GLY A 20 4.57 -15.09 -1.24
CA GLY A 20 3.74 -15.72 -2.28
C GLY A 20 2.30 -15.20 -2.35
N ILE A 21 1.95 -14.17 -1.59
CA ILE A 21 0.63 -13.53 -1.60
C ILE A 21 0.55 -12.58 -2.81
N LYS A 22 -0.40 -12.79 -3.70
CA LYS A 22 -0.50 -12.05 -4.98
C LYS A 22 -1.87 -11.45 -5.25
N ASP A 23 -2.91 -11.97 -4.62
CA ASP A 23 -4.31 -11.59 -4.75
C ASP A 23 -4.66 -10.42 -3.79
N ARG A 24 -3.83 -9.38 -3.79
CA ARG A 24 -4.02 -8.20 -2.94
C ARG A 24 -3.86 -6.91 -3.74
N GLU A 25 -4.68 -5.94 -3.36
CA GLU A 25 -4.52 -4.54 -3.74
C GLU A 25 -4.16 -3.72 -2.51
N ILE A 26 -3.37 -2.68 -2.74
CA ILE A 26 -2.96 -1.75 -1.70
C ILE A 26 -3.50 -0.36 -2.03
N PHE A 27 -4.11 0.26 -1.03
CA PHE A 27 -4.49 1.66 -1.03
C PHE A 27 -3.61 2.41 -0.06
N ILE A 28 -3.13 3.58 -0.48
CA ILE A 28 -2.31 4.49 0.32
C ILE A 28 -3.07 5.80 0.43
N GLY A 29 -3.51 6.13 1.64
CA GLY A 29 -4.10 7.41 1.98
C GLY A 29 -3.06 8.34 2.60
N GLU A 30 -2.87 9.53 2.03
CA GLU A 30 -1.96 10.57 2.49
C GLU A 30 -2.80 11.81 2.85
N ASN A 31 -2.43 12.51 3.93
CA ASN A 31 -3.13 13.71 4.40
C ASN A 31 -4.65 13.52 4.52
N LEU A 32 -5.07 12.36 5.03
CA LEU A 32 -6.48 12.03 5.18
C LEU A 32 -7.22 13.05 6.05
N SER A 33 -8.40 13.47 5.62
CA SER A 33 -9.23 14.51 6.23
C SER A 33 -8.66 15.95 6.17
N TYR A 34 -7.61 16.18 5.39
CA TYR A 34 -7.12 17.52 5.06
C TYR A 34 -7.46 17.89 3.61
N ASP A 35 -7.34 19.17 3.27
CA ASP A 35 -7.70 19.69 1.93
C ASP A 35 -6.86 19.08 0.79
N ASP A 36 -5.63 18.63 1.09
CA ASP A 36 -4.71 18.00 0.15
C ASP A 36 -4.69 16.47 0.24
N GLU A 37 -5.80 15.87 0.68
CA GLU A 37 -5.98 14.41 0.75
C GLU A 37 -5.67 13.73 -0.59
N ARG A 38 -4.90 12.65 -0.51
CA ARG A 38 -4.56 11.81 -1.68
C ARG A 38 -4.78 10.35 -1.35
N ILE A 39 -5.53 9.67 -2.22
CA ILE A 39 -5.71 8.22 -2.15
C ILE A 39 -5.17 7.61 -3.45
N SER A 40 -4.13 6.79 -3.30
CA SER A 40 -3.51 6.06 -4.41
C SER A 40 -3.81 4.58 -4.30
N ARG A 41 -4.03 3.91 -5.44
CA ARG A 41 -4.27 2.46 -5.53
C ARG A 41 -3.13 1.82 -6.32
N TYR A 42 -2.62 0.71 -5.82
CA TYR A 42 -1.57 -0.05 -6.47
C TYR A 42 -1.85 -1.55 -6.40
N SER A 43 -1.42 -2.29 -7.41
CA SER A 43 -1.13 -3.72 -7.24
C SER A 43 0.15 -3.90 -6.42
N LEU A 44 0.34 -5.09 -5.83
CA LEU A 44 1.59 -5.40 -5.10
C LEU A 44 2.83 -5.24 -5.99
N LYS A 45 2.75 -5.64 -7.25
CA LYS A 45 3.89 -5.59 -8.19
C LYS A 45 4.28 -4.17 -8.59
N GLU A 46 3.31 -3.28 -8.72
CA GLU A 46 3.56 -1.88 -9.02
C GLU A 46 4.19 -1.20 -7.80
N LEU A 47 3.56 -1.35 -6.63
CA LEU A 47 4.04 -0.70 -5.42
C LEU A 47 5.42 -1.19 -4.98
N SER A 48 5.75 -2.48 -5.18
CA SER A 48 7.07 -3.02 -4.86
C SER A 48 8.21 -2.42 -5.71
N LYS A 49 7.88 -1.74 -6.82
CA LYS A 49 8.84 -1.11 -7.74
C LYS A 49 8.74 0.42 -7.73
N GLU A 50 7.86 0.97 -6.91
CA GLU A 50 7.66 2.41 -6.80
C GLU A 50 8.84 3.06 -6.06
N ASN A 51 9.34 4.17 -6.61
CA ASN A 51 10.46 4.92 -6.04
C ASN A 51 10.02 6.17 -5.28
N ARG A 52 8.73 6.51 -5.35
CA ARG A 52 8.15 7.63 -4.59
C ARG A 52 8.35 7.43 -3.08
N GLN A 53 8.84 8.46 -2.41
CA GLN A 53 8.83 8.51 -0.95
C GLN A 53 7.42 8.87 -0.45
N PHE A 54 6.87 8.02 0.41
CA PHE A 54 5.60 8.27 1.08
C PHE A 54 5.89 8.82 2.48
N GLU A 55 5.35 10.01 2.79
CA GLU A 55 5.45 10.64 4.10
C GLU A 55 4.39 10.03 5.05
N LEU A 56 3.71 10.84 5.87
CA LEU A 56 2.63 10.34 6.73
C LEU A 56 1.50 9.76 5.88
N ASN A 57 1.32 8.45 5.96
CA ASN A 57 0.32 7.74 5.17
C ASN A 57 -0.31 6.57 5.94
N MET A 58 -1.45 6.13 5.42
CA MET A 58 -2.19 4.95 5.86
C MET A 58 -2.30 3.95 4.71
N VAL A 59 -1.87 2.72 4.96
CA VAL A 59 -1.99 1.59 4.06
C VAL A 59 -3.22 0.75 4.40
N VAL A 60 -4.04 0.45 3.39
CA VAL A 60 -5.12 -0.54 3.45
C VAL A 60 -4.85 -1.63 2.42
N ILE A 61 -4.85 -2.88 2.87
CA ILE A 61 -4.65 -4.05 2.00
C ILE A 61 -6.01 -4.73 1.83
N ARG A 62 -6.44 -4.91 0.57
CA ARG A 62 -7.70 -5.56 0.22
C ARG A 62 -7.44 -6.86 -0.55
N LYS A 63 -8.13 -7.93 -0.20
CA LYS A 63 -8.14 -9.18 -0.99
C LYS A 63 -8.90 -8.99 -2.30
N CYS A 64 -8.30 -9.46 -3.40
CA CYS A 64 -8.92 -9.47 -4.71
C CYS A 64 -9.60 -10.82 -4.95
N GLY A 65 -10.89 -10.80 -5.28
CA GLY A 65 -11.71 -11.99 -5.48
C GLY A 65 -13.00 -11.93 -4.65
N ASN A 66 -14.03 -12.68 -5.07
CA ASN A 66 -15.28 -12.76 -4.33
C ASN A 66 -15.02 -13.42 -2.97
N THR A 67 -15.43 -12.75 -1.90
CA THR A 67 -15.80 -13.41 -0.65
C THR A 67 -17.03 -14.25 -0.94
N GLU A 68 -16.85 -15.56 -1.02
CA GLU A 68 -17.95 -16.50 -0.78
C GLU A 68 -18.44 -16.37 0.67
#